data_AF-A0A6V7HXT8-F1
#
_entry.id   AF-A0A6V7HXT8-F1
#
_cell.length_a   1.000
_cell.length_b   1.000
_cell.length_c   1.000
_cell.angle_alpha   90.00
_cell.angle_beta   90.00
_cell.angle_gamma   90.00
#
_symmetry.space_group_name_H-M   'P 1'
#
loop_
_entity.id
_entity.type
_entity.pdbx_description
1 polymer ?
#
loop_
_entity_poly.entity_id
_entity_poly.type
_entity_poly.pdbx_seq_one_letter_code
_entity_poly.pdbx_strand_id
1 'polypeptide(L)' 'MLFTGAKNCTADQFTCRSGVGECVALAWMCDGSPDCSDGSDEADC' A
#
# COMPACT_ATOMS: atom_id res chain seq x y z
N MET A 1 -15.46 17.41 -16.31
CA MET A 1 -14.43 17.90 -15.36
C MET A 1 -13.72 16.68 -14.83
N LEU A 2 -12.53 16.40 -15.35
CA LEU A 2 -11.74 15.21 -15.00
C LEU A 2 -11.10 15.50 -13.63
N PHE A 3 -11.68 14.95 -12.57
CA PHE A 3 -11.10 15.09 -11.24
C PHE A 3 -9.82 14.26 -11.16
N THR A 4 -8.72 14.99 -11.05
CA THR A 4 -7.42 14.64 -10.50
C THR A 4 -7.48 13.52 -9.46
N GLY A 5 -7.23 12.29 -9.88
CA GLY A 5 -6.92 11.18 -8.99
C GLY A 5 -5.45 10.86 -9.10
N ALA A 6 -4.59 11.65 -8.46
CA ALA A 6 -3.31 11.09 -8.05
C ALA A 6 -3.66 9.85 -7.22
N LYS A 7 -3.37 8.65 -7.73
CA LYS A 7 -3.68 7.35 -7.13
C LYS A 7 -2.83 7.13 -5.88
N ASN A 8 -2.92 8.04 -4.91
CA ASN A 8 -2.56 7.76 -3.54
C ASN A 8 -3.60 6.77 -3.01
N CYS A 9 -3.14 5.78 -2.27
CA CYS A 9 -4.00 4.80 -1.65
C CYS A 9 -5.08 5.48 -0.79
N THR A 10 -6.18 4.77 -0.49
CA THR A 10 -7.21 5.33 0.40
C THR A 10 -6.64 5.54 1.81
N ALA A 11 -7.35 6.28 2.67
CA ALA A 11 -6.92 6.51 4.05
C ALA A 11 -6.72 5.21 4.86
N ASP A 12 -7.39 4.12 4.46
CA ASP A 12 -7.33 2.80 5.10
C ASP A 12 -6.33 1.84 4.42
N GLN A 13 -5.49 2.37 3.52
CA GLN A 13 -4.52 1.59 2.75
C GLN A 13 -3.11 2.11 2.95
N PHE A 14 -2.17 1.18 3.06
CA PHE A 14 -0.75 1.46 3.03
C PHE A 14 -0.26 1.47 1.59
N THR A 15 0.59 2.46 1.26
CA THR A 15 1.27 2.51 -0.04
C THR A 15 2.58 1.74 0.06
N CYS A 16 2.70 0.67 -0.70
CA CYS A 16 3.94 -0.11 -0.76
C CYS A 16 5.09 0.77 -1.23
N ARG A 17 6.30 0.50 -0.72
CA ARG A 17 7.51 1.24 -1.10
C ARG A 17 7.86 1.04 -2.59
N SER A 18 7.38 -0.05 -3.19
CA SER A 18 7.43 -0.35 -4.63
C SER A 18 6.89 0.78 -5.52
N GLY A 19 5.90 1.57 -5.05
CA GLY A 19 5.51 2.83 -5.69
C GLY A 19 4.00 3.12 -5.75
N VAL A 20 3.67 4.21 -6.43
CA VAL A 20 2.30 4.75 -6.54
C VAL A 20 1.40 3.81 -7.34
N GLY A 21 0.43 3.20 -6.66
CA GLY A 21 -0.55 2.28 -7.26
C GLY A 21 -0.54 0.88 -6.64
N GLU A 22 0.48 0.55 -5.85
CA GLU A 22 0.50 -0.66 -5.05
C GLU A 22 0.05 -0.33 -3.63
N CYS A 23 -1.19 -0.71 -3.34
CA CYS A 23 -1.90 -0.37 -2.11
C CYS A 23 -2.39 -1.65 -1.45
N VAL A 24 -1.96 -1.87 -0.22
CA VAL A 24 -2.44 -2.98 0.62
C VAL A 24 -3.31 -2.41 1.74
N ALA A 25 -4.17 -3.24 2.32
CA ALA A 25 -4.96 -2.79 3.47
C ALA A 25 -4.01 -2.49 4.65
N LEU A 26 -4.29 -1.46 5.46
CA LEU A 26 -3.52 -1.25 6.70
C LEU A 26 -3.58 -2.46 7.64
N ALA A 27 -4.63 -3.29 7.52
CA ALA A 27 -4.77 -4.54 8.27
C ALA A 27 -3.81 -5.66 7.81
N TRP A 28 -3.18 -5.50 6.66
CA TRP A 28 -2.18 -6.41 6.09
C TRP A 28 -0.75 -5.98 6.38
N MET A 29 -0.53 -4.80 6.99
CA MET A 29 0.79 -4.51 7.53
C MET A 29 1.09 -5.44 8.70
N CYS A 30 2.25 -6.07 8.67
CA CYS A 30 2.76 -6.93 9.74
C CYS A 30 1.83 -8.10 10.06
N ASP A 31 1.13 -8.62 9.05
CA ASP A 31 0.19 -9.73 9.21
C ASP A 31 0.88 -11.10 9.06
N GLY A 32 2.15 -11.11 8.68
CA GLY A 32 2.97 -12.30 8.49
C GLY A 32 2.97 -12.83 7.05
N SER A 33 2.32 -12.13 6.12
CA SER A 33 2.29 -12.43 4.69
C SER A 33 2.72 -11.21 3.87
N PRO A 34 3.68 -11.34 2.92
CA PRO A 34 4.03 -10.23 2.05
C PRO A 34 2.92 -10.00 1.02
N ASP A 35 2.15 -8.93 1.18
CA ASP A 35 1.13 -8.47 0.25
C ASP A 35 1.65 -7.41 -0.72
N CYS A 36 2.68 -6.64 -0.32
CA CYS A 36 3.42 -5.82 -1.27
C CYS A 36 4.34 -6.69 -2.16
N SER A 37 4.48 -6.32 -3.43
CA SER A 37 5.39 -6.97 -4.39
C SER A 37 6.85 -6.89 -3.95
N ASP A 38 7.19 -5.85 -3.17
CA ASP A 38 8.50 -5.67 -2.56
C ASP A 38 8.55 -6.14 -1.09
N GLY A 39 7.45 -6.68 -0.55
CA GLY A 39 7.30 -7.10 0.84
C GLY A 39 7.46 -5.95 1.85
N SER A 40 7.30 -4.70 1.42
CA SER A 40 7.55 -3.53 2.27
C SER A 40 6.56 -3.37 3.42
N ASP A 41 5.38 -3.97 3.30
CA ASP A 41 4.38 -4.14 4.35
C ASP A 41 4.82 -5.07 5.49
N GLU A 42 5.76 -5.97 5.23
CA GLU A 42 6.31 -6.91 6.22
C GLU A 42 7.77 -6.60 6.62
N ALA A 43 8.41 -5.64 5.94
CA ALA A 43 9.84 -5.36 6.12
C ALA A 43 10.17 -4.39 7.28
N ASP A 44 9.19 -3.63 7.78
CA ASP A 44 9.38 -2.61 8.83
C ASP A 44 8.27 -2.70 9.89
N CYS A 45 8.25 -3.85 10.57
CA CYS A 45 7.52 -4.14 11.80
C CYS A 45 8.49 -4.06 13.01
#